data_AF-A0A835Z7T4-F1
#
_entry.id   AF-A0A835Z7T4-F1
#
_cell.length_a   1.000
_cell.length_b   1.000
_cell.length_c   1.000
_cell.angle_alpha   90.00
_cell.angle_beta   90.00
_cell.angle_gamma   90.00
#
_symmetry.space_group_name_H-M   'P 1'
#
loop_
_entity.id
_entity.type
_entity.pdbx_description
1 polymer ?
#
loop_
_entity_poly.entity_id
_entity_poly.type
_entity_poly.pdbx_seq_one_letter_code
_entity_poly.pdbx_strand_id
1 'polypeptide(L)'
;SKRQTSEEVAKRLPVSVLEEFYHVPLNIAARELSVSLTMLKKLCRQYGIKRWPHRQVSSLNKSLGKLEEKILGASDDKAAAALRAKAGPLRTKRELIIKTASAGLDPDVLNAVFAARP
;
A
#
# COMPACT_ATOMS: atom_id res chain seq x y z
N SER A 1 -16.06 19.22 -24.25
CA SER A 1 -15.09 18.65 -23.30
C SER A 1 -15.70 18.53 -21.91
N LYS A 2 -16.03 17.31 -21.44
CA LYS A 2 -16.56 17.09 -20.09
C LYS A 2 -15.40 17.20 -19.08
N ARG A 3 -15.38 18.28 -18.29
CA ARG A 3 -14.49 18.40 -17.13
C ARG A 3 -15.03 17.45 -16.07
N GLN A 4 -14.41 16.29 -15.91
CA GLN A 4 -14.74 15.38 -14.81
C GLN A 4 -14.30 16.07 -13.50
N THR A 5 -15.22 16.28 -12.58
CA THR A 5 -14.92 16.94 -11.29
C THR A 5 -14.30 15.93 -10.32
N SER A 6 -13.49 16.39 -9.38
CA SER A 6 -12.92 15.51 -8.34
C SER A 6 -13.99 14.80 -7.52
N GLU A 7 -15.16 15.41 -7.36
CA GLU A 7 -16.30 14.84 -6.63
C GLU A 7 -16.99 13.67 -7.36
N GLU A 8 -17.14 13.75 -8.69
CA GLU A 8 -17.67 12.63 -9.48
C GLU A 8 -16.74 11.43 -9.44
N VAL A 9 -15.44 11.69 -9.50
CA VAL A 9 -14.44 10.63 -9.40
C VAL A 9 -14.42 10.05 -7.99
N ALA A 10 -14.58 10.86 -6.94
CA ALA A 10 -14.65 10.37 -5.56
C ALA A 10 -15.86 9.45 -5.32
N LYS A 11 -17.01 9.77 -5.92
CA LYS A 11 -18.18 8.89 -5.88
C LYS A 11 -17.95 7.52 -6.54
N ARG A 12 -17.14 7.47 -7.60
CA ARG A 12 -16.83 6.22 -8.31
C ARG A 12 -15.64 5.47 -7.72
N LEU A 13 -14.74 6.19 -7.04
CA LEU A 13 -13.51 5.67 -6.47
C LEU A 13 -13.51 5.91 -4.95
N PRO A 14 -14.22 5.07 -4.18
CA PRO A 14 -14.15 5.13 -2.73
C PRO A 14 -12.76 4.76 -2.24
N VAL A 15 -12.43 5.16 -1.01
CA VAL A 15 -11.13 4.88 -0.39
C VAL A 15 -10.79 3.39 -0.41
N SER A 16 -11.77 2.51 -0.22
CA SER A 16 -11.58 1.05 -0.27
C SER A 16 -11.05 0.55 -1.60
N VAL A 17 -11.43 1.16 -2.73
CA VAL A 17 -10.87 0.82 -4.03
C VAL A 17 -9.42 1.30 -4.11
N LEU A 18 -9.11 2.51 -3.63
CA LEU A 18 -7.73 3.01 -3.59
C LEU A 18 -6.82 2.13 -2.72
N GLU A 19 -7.33 1.58 -1.62
CA GLU A 19 -6.62 0.64 -0.75
C GLU A 19 -6.13 -0.58 -1.50
N GLU A 20 -6.93 -1.08 -2.44
CA GLU A 20 -6.54 -2.19 -3.31
C GLU A 20 -5.40 -1.80 -4.25
N PHE A 21 -5.30 -0.55 -4.71
CA PHE A 21 -4.24 -0.10 -5.64
C PHE A 21 -2.95 0.41 -4.97
N TYR A 22 -2.84 0.44 -3.65
CA TYR A 22 -1.61 0.89 -2.97
C TYR A 22 -0.39 -0.01 -3.19
N HIS A 23 -0.60 -1.24 -3.68
CA HIS A 23 0.48 -2.13 -4.10
C HIS A 23 1.17 -1.69 -5.40
N VAL A 24 0.53 -0.84 -6.21
CA VAL A 24 1.07 -0.31 -7.46
C VAL A 24 1.44 1.17 -7.35
N PRO A 25 2.36 1.67 -8.21
CA PRO A 25 2.69 3.08 -8.21
C PRO A 25 1.50 3.92 -8.68
N LEU A 26 1.42 5.15 -8.20
CA LEU A 26 0.34 6.10 -8.51
C LEU A 26 0.04 6.24 -10.01
N ASN A 27 1.05 6.12 -10.87
CA ASN A 27 0.88 6.18 -12.32
C ASN A 27 0.09 4.97 -12.86
N ILE A 28 0.41 3.77 -12.38
CA ILE A 28 -0.31 2.55 -12.77
C ILE A 28 -1.72 2.56 -12.15
N ALA A 29 -1.85 2.94 -10.89
CA ALA A 29 -3.16 3.11 -10.25
C ALA A 29 -4.04 4.10 -11.04
N ALA A 30 -3.50 5.23 -11.48
CA ALA A 30 -4.23 6.19 -12.30
C ALA A 30 -4.71 5.60 -13.64
N ARG A 31 -3.88 4.78 -14.29
CA ARG A 31 -4.25 4.09 -15.55
C ARG A 31 -5.35 3.06 -15.34
N GLU A 32 -5.22 2.21 -14.32
CA GLU A 32 -6.23 1.18 -14.00
C GLU A 32 -7.57 1.82 -13.61
N LEU A 33 -7.50 2.88 -12.81
CA LEU A 33 -8.69 3.63 -12.38
C LEU A 33 -9.24 4.55 -13.47
N SER A 34 -8.64 4.58 -14.66
CA SER A 34 -9.03 5.42 -15.80
C SER A 34 -9.15 6.91 -15.45
N VAL A 35 -8.27 7.40 -14.55
CA VAL A 35 -8.24 8.79 -14.09
C VAL A 35 -6.89 9.44 -14.35
N SER A 36 -6.88 10.74 -14.59
CA SER A 36 -5.63 11.47 -14.73
C SER A 36 -4.89 11.53 -13.38
N LEU A 37 -3.56 11.44 -13.43
CA LEU A 37 -2.68 11.48 -12.25
C LEU A 37 -2.90 12.72 -11.38
N THR A 38 -3.18 13.87 -12.01
CA THR A 38 -3.54 15.12 -11.32
C THR A 38 -4.88 15.03 -10.58
N MET A 39 -5.87 14.35 -11.17
CA MET A 39 -7.17 14.13 -10.55
C MET A 39 -7.04 13.18 -9.37
N LEU A 40 -6.31 12.08 -9.55
CA LEU A 40 -6.03 11.11 -8.49
C LEU A 40 -5.31 11.77 -7.30
N LYS A 41 -4.34 12.66 -7.55
CA LYS A 41 -3.69 13.45 -6.49
C LYS A 41 -4.66 14.37 -5.74
N LYS A 42 -5.58 15.03 -6.44
CA LYS A 42 -6.62 15.87 -5.79
C LYS A 42 -7.51 15.03 -4.90
N LEU A 43 -7.90 13.86 -5.38
CA LEU A 43 -8.71 12.88 -4.68
C LEU A 43 -8.01 12.33 -3.44
N CYS A 44 -6.74 11.95 -3.58
CA CYS A 44 -5.89 11.55 -2.46
C CYS A 44 -5.86 12.61 -1.37
N ARG A 45 -5.70 13.89 -1.74
CA ARG A 45 -5.75 15.00 -0.78
C ARG A 45 -7.11 15.14 -0.09
N GLN A 46 -8.22 14.92 -0.80
CA GLN A 46 -9.57 14.94 -0.19
C GLN A 46 -9.79 13.79 0.79
N TYR A 47 -9.20 12.62 0.52
CA TYR A 47 -9.22 11.48 1.43
C TYR A 47 -8.14 11.53 2.53
N GLY A 48 -7.37 12.61 2.63
CA GLY A 48 -6.29 12.72 3.63
C GLY A 48 -5.02 11.95 3.29
N ILE A 49 -4.94 11.29 2.13
CA ILE A 49 -3.76 10.60 1.63
C ILE A 49 -2.76 11.62 1.10
N LYS A 50 -1.90 12.16 1.97
CA LYS A 50 -0.88 13.15 1.58
C LYS A 50 0.26 12.55 0.75
N ARG A 51 0.62 11.29 1.03
CA ARG A 51 1.72 10.57 0.38
C ARG A 51 1.24 9.18 0.00
N TRP A 52 1.44 8.80 -1.26
CA TRP A 52 1.04 7.49 -1.76
C TRP A 52 1.95 6.39 -1.17
N PRO A 53 1.41 5.40 -0.44
CA PRO A 53 2.18 4.41 0.34
C PRO A 53 2.99 3.39 -0.48
N HIS A 54 3.01 3.49 -1.82
CA HIS A 54 3.73 2.57 -2.70
C HIS A 54 5.21 2.38 -2.32
N ARG A 55 5.92 3.43 -1.88
CA ARG A 55 7.34 3.30 -1.51
C ARG A 55 7.53 2.36 -0.32
N GLN A 56 6.70 2.47 0.70
CA GLN A 56 6.77 1.62 1.90
C GLN A 56 6.27 0.20 1.56
N VAL A 57 5.15 0.09 0.84
CA VAL A 57 4.59 -1.19 0.41
C VAL A 57 5.57 -1.96 -0.49
N SER A 58 6.25 -1.28 -1.42
CA SER A 58 7.24 -1.90 -2.32
C SER A 58 8.43 -2.46 -1.55
N SER A 59 8.95 -1.75 -0.54
CA SER A 59 10.05 -2.25 0.28
C SER A 59 9.67 -3.51 1.07
N LEU A 60 8.44 -3.53 1.61
CA LEU A 60 7.89 -4.71 2.28
C LEU A 60 7.63 -5.86 1.31
N ASN A 61 7.12 -5.57 0.11
CA ASN A 61 6.89 -6.58 -0.92
C ASN A 61 8.20 -7.22 -1.38
N LYS A 62 9.29 -6.44 -1.55
CA LYS A 62 10.61 -7.00 -1.86
C LYS A 62 11.10 -7.93 -0.76
N SER A 63 10.90 -7.54 0.50
CA SER A 63 11.30 -8.35 1.65
C SER A 63 10.46 -9.62 1.78
N LEU A 64 9.16 -9.54 1.50
CA LEU A 64 8.24 -10.68 1.41
C LEU A 64 8.61 -11.62 0.26
N GLY A 65 8.85 -11.09 -0.95
CA GLY A 65 9.24 -11.91 -2.10
C GLY A 65 10.52 -12.69 -1.86
N LYS A 66 11.53 -12.07 -1.22
CA LYS A 66 12.76 -12.77 -0.79
C LYS A 66 12.50 -13.88 0.22
N LEU A 67 11.54 -13.69 1.13
CA LEU A 67 11.14 -14.72 2.09
C LEU A 67 10.36 -15.84 1.39
N GLU A 68 9.48 -15.51 0.45
CA GLU A 68 8.71 -16.47 -0.35
C GLU A 68 9.59 -17.33 -1.24
N GLU A 69 10.58 -16.75 -1.93
CA GLU A 69 11.59 -17.52 -2.69
C GLU A 69 12.32 -18.53 -1.80
N LYS A 70 12.70 -18.11 -0.58
CA LYS A 70 13.34 -19.00 0.40
C LYS A 70 12.40 -20.07 0.94
N ILE A 71 11.10 -19.78 1.05
CA ILE A 71 10.09 -20.77 1.45
C ILE A 71 9.91 -21.81 0.35
N LEU A 72 9.85 -21.40 -0.92
CA LEU A 72 9.72 -22.28 -2.08
C LEU A 72 10.95 -23.18 -2.27
N GLY A 73 12.14 -22.65 -1.98
CA GLY A 73 13.40 -23.40 -2.04
C GLY A 73 13.76 -24.17 -0.76
N ALA A 74 12.95 -24.12 0.30
CA ALA A 74 13.22 -24.83 1.54
C ALA A 74 12.81 -26.30 1.41
N SER A 75 13.76 -27.23 1.57
CA SER A 75 13.48 -28.66 1.63
C SER A 75 12.86 -29.10 2.96
N ASP A 76 13.04 -28.31 4.03
CA ASP A 76 12.54 -28.64 5.37
C ASP A 76 11.29 -27.81 5.72
N ASP A 77 10.20 -28.50 6.09
CA ASP A 77 8.97 -27.87 6.59
C ASP A 77 9.22 -26.95 7.80
N LYS A 78 10.20 -27.28 8.63
CA LYS A 78 10.57 -26.47 9.80
C LYS A 78 11.22 -25.13 9.41
N ALA A 79 12.05 -25.14 8.36
CA ALA A 79 12.65 -23.93 7.81
C ALA A 79 11.61 -23.07 7.10
N ALA A 80 10.72 -23.69 6.32
CA ALA A 80 9.60 -23.02 5.68
C ALA A 80 8.65 -22.38 6.72
N ALA A 81 8.35 -23.08 7.82
CA ALA A 81 7.53 -22.55 8.92
C ALA A 81 8.19 -21.33 9.60
N ALA A 82 9.49 -21.38 9.87
CA ALA A 82 10.23 -20.26 10.45
C ALA A 82 10.26 -19.02 9.52
N LEU A 83 10.37 -19.23 8.21
CA LEU A 83 10.32 -18.16 7.22
C LEU A 83 8.90 -17.57 7.09
N ARG A 84 7.85 -18.39 7.14
CA ARG A 84 6.45 -17.91 7.19
C ARG A 84 6.18 -17.09 8.45
N ALA A 85 6.71 -17.52 9.60
CA ALA A 85 6.62 -16.76 10.85
C ALA A 85 7.29 -15.37 10.72
N LYS A 86 8.43 -15.29 10.00
CA LYS A 86 9.08 -14.01 9.68
C LYS A 86 8.28 -13.15 8.70
N ALA A 87 7.54 -13.75 7.77
CA ALA A 87 6.69 -13.03 6.81
C ALA A 87 5.42 -12.42 7.46
N GLY A 88 4.92 -13.00 8.56
CA GLY A 88 3.72 -12.51 9.28
C GLY A 88 3.77 -11.02 9.63
N PRO A 89 4.77 -10.56 10.40
CA PRO A 89 4.91 -9.14 10.78
C PRO A 89 4.99 -8.19 9.58
N LEU A 90 5.62 -8.63 8.47
CA LEU A 90 5.73 -7.82 7.26
C LEU A 90 4.38 -7.66 6.56
N ARG A 91 3.53 -8.70 6.57
CA ARG A 91 2.15 -8.64 6.06
C ARG A 91 1.30 -7.70 6.90
N THR A 92 1.38 -7.82 8.23
CA THR A 92 0.67 -6.91 9.15
C THR A 92 1.10 -5.47 8.95
N LYS A 93 2.41 -5.22 8.81
CA LYS A 93 2.93 -3.88 8.51
C LYS A 93 2.42 -3.35 7.18
N ARG A 94 2.37 -4.19 6.13
CA ARG A 94 1.80 -3.82 4.81
C ARG A 94 0.33 -3.41 4.94
N GLU A 95 -0.48 -4.20 5.64
CA GLU A 95 -1.89 -3.92 5.82
C GLU A 95 -2.12 -2.65 6.66
N LEU A 96 -1.33 -2.44 7.72
CA LEU A 96 -1.40 -1.23 8.52
C LEU A 96 -1.07 0.02 7.70
N ILE A 97 -0.08 -0.04 6.80
CA ILE A 97 0.22 1.07 5.89
C ILE A 97 -0.98 1.38 4.99
N ILE A 98 -1.64 0.35 4.47
CA ILE A 98 -2.83 0.50 3.61
C ILE A 98 -3.97 1.17 4.40
N LYS A 99 -4.31 0.63 5.58
CA LYS A 99 -5.34 1.14 6.49
C LYS A 99 -5.04 2.54 7.04
N THR A 100 -3.76 2.87 7.23
CA THR A 100 -3.35 4.19 7.74
C THR A 100 -3.41 5.25 6.64
N ALA A 101 -3.04 4.88 5.41
CA ALA A 101 -3.16 5.77 4.27
C ALA A 101 -4.63 6.14 4.02
N SER A 102 -5.55 5.18 4.12
CA SER A 102 -7.00 5.44 4.05
C SER A 102 -7.55 6.23 5.24
N ALA A 103 -6.95 6.12 6.43
CA ALA A 103 -7.32 6.89 7.63
C ALA A 103 -6.77 8.33 7.66
N GLY A 104 -6.01 8.77 6.65
CA GLY A 104 -5.47 10.13 6.56
C GLY A 104 -4.36 10.45 7.58
N LEU A 105 -3.78 9.44 8.23
CA LEU A 105 -2.65 9.61 9.14
C LEU A 105 -1.33 9.76 8.36
N ASP A 106 -0.45 10.63 8.87
CA ASP A 106 0.80 10.96 8.21
C ASP A 106 1.73 9.72 8.17
N PRO A 107 2.21 9.28 6.98
CA PRO A 107 3.01 8.06 6.87
C PRO A 107 4.40 8.15 7.53
N ASP A 108 4.84 9.36 7.87
CA ASP A 108 6.06 9.60 8.65
C ASP A 108 5.87 9.20 10.14
N VAL A 109 4.70 9.49 10.71
CA VAL A 109 4.31 9.06 12.07
C VAL A 109 4.27 7.54 12.15
N LEU A 110 3.78 6.86 11.11
CA LEU A 110 3.75 5.40 11.07
C LEU A 110 5.16 4.78 11.00
N ASN A 111 6.05 5.39 10.21
CA ASN A 111 7.44 4.96 10.16
C ASN A 111 8.11 5.14 11.52
N ALA A 112 7.83 6.25 12.22
CA ALA A 112 8.28 6.49 13.58
C ALA A 112 7.71 5.46 14.58
N VAL A 113 6.41 5.13 14.53
CA VAL A 113 5.78 4.11 15.39
C VAL A 113 6.41 2.72 15.19
N PHE A 114 6.71 2.35 13.94
CA PHE A 114 7.36 1.07 13.66
C PHE A 114 8.87 1.07 13.92
N ALA A 115 9.55 2.20 13.78
CA ALA A 115 10.97 2.36 14.11
C ALA A 115 11.21 2.47 15.61
N ALA A 116 10.21 2.92 16.38
CA ALA A 116 10.25 3.06 17.83
C ALA A 116 9.82 1.80 18.58
N ARG A 117 9.59 0.66 17.90
CA ARG A 117 9.33 -0.61 18.58
C ARG A 117 10.68 -1.21 18.99
N PRO A 118 10.95 -1.39 20.30
CA PRO A 118 12.23 -1.91 20.81
C PRO A 118 12.46 -3.37 20.40
#